data_AF-A0A257J5N1-F1
#
_entry.id   AF-A0A257J5N1-F1
#
_cell.length_a   1.000
_cell.length_b   1.000
_cell.length_c   1.000
_cell.angle_alpha   90.00
_cell.angle_beta   90.00
_cell.angle_gamma   90.00
#
_symmetry.space_group_name_H-M   'P 1'
#
loop_
_entity.id
_entity.type
_entity.pdbx_description
1 polymer ?
#
loop_
_entity_poly.entity_id
_entity_poly.type
_entity_poly.pdbx_seq_one_letter_code
_entity_poly.pdbx_strand_id
1 'polypeptide(L)'
;MSAPDWRQAKHYADLPDMSLAELAWEFLRRNPQYCQDFETWREHRLDDPETWAKWGLLGPADPELSAARQPVFWRPEAYPRTIVLVEAPDASAQTLVYNPQAWRGAYHERRAADGVHGLLVTPLRQYHLWSPVPISRGAPFVCLVPMGADAANGVAAILQFWRHLNNARPERARRSDPKRQRACRSLQALDGHAAGESYRALAVHFFGAARVATESWRTSSLRDATIRMVRKGLGLANGDYRRLLRQIVE
;
A
#
# COMPACT_ATOMS: atom_id res chain seq x y z
N MET A 1 10.52 -19.57 -2.16
CA MET A 1 9.87 -18.51 -2.97
C MET A 1 10.87 -17.96 -3.97
N SER A 2 10.57 -17.99 -5.28
CA SER A 2 11.36 -17.22 -6.24
C SER A 2 10.85 -15.79 -6.22
N ALA A 3 11.63 -14.85 -5.72
CA ALA A 3 11.37 -13.44 -5.95
C ALA A 3 11.25 -13.20 -7.47
N PRO A 4 10.45 -12.21 -7.93
CA PRO A 4 10.47 -11.81 -9.33
C PRO A 4 11.92 -11.52 -9.74
N ASP A 5 12.27 -11.82 -10.99
CA ASP A 5 13.63 -11.57 -11.48
C ASP A 5 13.93 -10.07 -11.36
N TRP A 6 14.73 -9.72 -10.35
CA TRP A 6 14.98 -8.35 -9.94
C TRP A 6 15.65 -7.52 -11.05
N ARG A 7 16.26 -8.20 -12.03
CA ARG A 7 16.89 -7.58 -13.21
C ARG A 7 15.86 -7.07 -14.20
N GLN A 8 14.67 -7.65 -14.26
CA GLN A 8 13.68 -7.27 -15.26
C GLN A 8 12.88 -6.06 -14.80
N ALA A 9 13.16 -4.92 -15.44
CA ALA A 9 12.50 -3.65 -15.17
C ALA A 9 10.96 -3.73 -15.21
N LYS A 10 10.40 -4.63 -16.03
CA LYS A 10 8.95 -4.84 -16.14
C LYS A 10 8.27 -5.22 -14.81
N HIS A 11 8.96 -5.93 -13.91
CA HIS A 11 8.40 -6.30 -12.60
C HIS A 11 8.30 -5.11 -11.63
N TYR A 12 8.96 -4.00 -11.96
CA TYR A 12 9.04 -2.80 -11.12
C TYR A 12 8.41 -1.57 -11.81
N ALA A 13 7.91 -1.73 -13.04
CA ALA A 13 7.42 -0.62 -13.87
C ALA A 13 6.21 0.09 -13.25
N ASP A 14 5.34 -0.65 -12.57
CA ASP A 14 4.11 -0.12 -11.97
C ASP A 14 4.32 0.47 -10.56
N LEU A 15 5.47 0.20 -9.92
CA LEU A 15 5.73 0.65 -8.54
C LEU A 15 5.65 2.17 -8.35
N PRO A 16 6.11 3.03 -9.29
CA PRO A 16 6.00 4.47 -9.14
C PRO A 16 4.54 4.96 -9.03
N ASP A 17 3.60 4.24 -9.65
CA ASP A 17 2.19 4.63 -9.73
C ASP A 17 1.35 4.05 -8.58
N MET A 18 1.81 2.96 -7.96
CA MET A 18 1.19 2.36 -6.78
C MET A 18 0.92 3.38 -5.67
N SER A 19 -0.15 3.21 -4.91
CA SER A 19 -0.39 3.92 -3.65
C SER A 19 0.65 3.54 -2.57
N LEU A 20 0.70 4.32 -1.49
CA LEU A 20 1.58 3.98 -0.36
C LEU A 20 1.12 2.69 0.34
N ALA A 21 -0.18 2.39 0.31
CA ALA A 21 -0.76 1.15 0.83
C ALA A 21 -0.32 -0.08 0.02
N GLU A 22 -0.35 0.03 -1.30
CA GLU A 22 0.12 -1.02 -2.22
C GLU A 22 1.63 -1.24 -2.07
N LEU A 23 2.41 -0.15 -1.99
CA LEU A 23 3.85 -0.27 -1.78
C LEU A 23 4.18 -0.88 -0.41
N ALA A 24 3.42 -0.55 0.64
CA ALA A 24 3.58 -1.17 1.95
C ALA A 24 3.31 -2.67 1.90
N TRP A 25 2.30 -3.11 1.13
CA TRP A 25 2.03 -4.51 0.89
C TRP A 25 3.19 -5.21 0.18
N GLU A 26 3.77 -4.59 -0.85
CA GLU A 26 4.91 -5.15 -1.55
C GLU A 26 6.10 -5.40 -0.62
N PHE A 27 6.34 -4.54 0.37
CA PHE A 27 7.36 -4.81 1.40
C PHE A 27 6.94 -5.92 2.36
N LEU A 28 5.70 -5.88 2.88
CA LEU A 28 5.20 -6.85 3.85
C LEU A 28 5.21 -8.27 3.30
N ARG A 29 4.78 -8.48 2.04
CA ARG A 29 4.73 -9.82 1.42
C ARG A 29 6.09 -10.48 1.20
N ARG A 30 7.19 -9.76 1.46
CA ARG A 30 8.57 -10.25 1.42
C ARG A 30 9.12 -10.54 2.82
N ASN A 31 8.34 -10.29 3.87
CA ASN A 31 8.71 -10.59 5.24
C ASN A 31 8.61 -12.11 5.50
N PRO A 32 9.70 -12.79 5.91
CA PRO A 32 9.68 -14.23 6.13
C PRO A 32 8.69 -14.67 7.21
N GLN A 33 8.53 -13.88 8.28
CA GLN A 33 7.60 -14.19 9.36
C GLN A 33 6.14 -14.04 8.89
N TYR A 34 5.84 -13.02 8.07
CA TYR A 34 4.52 -12.90 7.46
C TYR A 34 4.20 -14.11 6.58
N CYS A 35 5.14 -14.54 5.75
CA CYS A 35 4.96 -15.73 4.92
C CYS A 35 4.71 -16.99 5.77
N GLN A 36 5.47 -17.19 6.85
CA GLN A 36 5.27 -18.31 7.78
C GLN A 36 3.90 -18.26 8.46
N ASP A 37 3.46 -17.08 8.92
CA ASP A 37 2.15 -16.89 9.53
C ASP A 37 1.03 -17.19 8.51
N PHE A 38 1.19 -16.75 7.26
CA PHE A 38 0.26 -17.05 6.17
C PHE A 38 0.18 -18.53 5.85
N GLU A 39 1.33 -19.22 5.77
CA GLU A 39 1.37 -20.66 5.55
C GLU A 39 0.70 -21.46 6.67
N THR A 40 1.01 -21.12 7.92
CA THR A 40 0.40 -21.74 9.10
C THR A 40 -1.12 -21.57 9.06
N TRP A 41 -1.60 -20.37 8.74
CA TRP A 41 -3.02 -20.11 8.55
C TRP A 41 -3.61 -20.90 7.37
N ARG A 42 -2.91 -20.97 6.23
CA ARG A 42 -3.39 -21.68 5.03
C ARG A 42 -3.63 -23.16 5.30
N GLU A 43 -2.75 -23.78 6.10
CA GLU A 43 -2.86 -25.19 6.50
C GLU A 43 -4.01 -25.45 7.48
N HIS A 44 -4.14 -24.61 8.52
CA HIS A 44 -5.05 -24.88 9.63
C HIS A 44 -6.40 -24.16 9.53
N ARG A 45 -6.48 -23.13 8.67
CA ARG A 45 -7.62 -22.22 8.47
C ARG A 45 -8.19 -21.64 9.77
N LEU A 46 -7.33 -21.46 10.78
CA LEU A 46 -7.69 -20.85 12.06
C LEU A 46 -7.85 -19.35 11.86
N ASP A 47 -9.09 -18.86 11.90
CA ASP A 47 -9.39 -17.45 11.69
C ASP A 47 -9.26 -16.70 13.03
N ASP A 48 -8.03 -16.36 13.41
CA ASP A 48 -7.73 -15.46 14.52
C ASP A 48 -7.50 -14.03 14.00
N PRO A 49 -8.43 -13.08 14.25
CA PRO A 49 -8.29 -11.69 13.82
C PRO A 49 -7.03 -11.00 14.38
N GLU A 50 -6.58 -11.39 15.58
CA GLU A 50 -5.41 -10.78 16.24
C GLU A 50 -4.10 -11.11 15.53
N THR A 51 -4.02 -12.32 14.95
CA THR A 51 -2.87 -12.76 14.14
C THR A 51 -2.58 -11.79 12.99
N TRP A 52 -3.61 -11.20 12.37
CA TRP A 52 -3.44 -10.26 11.25
C TRP A 52 -3.31 -8.81 11.72
N ALA A 53 -3.91 -8.48 12.87
CA ALA A 53 -3.79 -7.16 13.49
C ALA A 53 -2.34 -6.77 13.75
N LYS A 54 -1.47 -7.72 14.15
CA LYS A 54 -0.03 -7.46 14.31
C LYS A 54 0.64 -6.99 13.01
N TRP A 55 0.14 -7.40 11.85
CA TRP A 55 0.60 -6.97 10.53
C TRP A 55 -0.13 -5.70 10.02
N GLY A 56 -1.09 -5.18 10.77
CA GLY A 56 -1.93 -4.05 10.38
C GLY A 56 -3.00 -4.41 9.34
N LEU A 57 -3.21 -5.69 9.07
CA LEU A 57 -4.19 -6.17 8.10
C LEU A 57 -5.49 -6.58 8.80
N LEU A 58 -6.60 -6.45 8.07
CA LEU A 58 -7.91 -6.94 8.51
C LEU A 58 -8.02 -8.47 8.40
N GLY A 59 -7.13 -9.10 7.64
CA GLY A 59 -7.02 -10.54 7.53
C GLY A 59 -5.89 -10.98 6.59
N PRO A 60 -5.83 -12.27 6.27
CA PRO A 60 -4.76 -12.82 5.43
C PRO A 60 -4.88 -12.31 4.00
N ALA A 61 -3.73 -12.05 3.38
CA ALA A 61 -3.56 -11.75 1.96
C ALA A 61 -2.40 -12.62 1.44
N ASP A 62 -2.52 -13.11 0.21
CA ASP A 62 -1.57 -14.11 -0.30
C ASP A 62 -0.22 -13.45 -0.64
N PRO A 63 0.90 -13.78 0.04
CA PRO A 63 2.18 -13.14 -0.20
C PRO A 63 2.74 -13.35 -1.62
N GLU A 64 2.23 -14.36 -2.36
CA GLU A 64 2.59 -14.61 -3.75
C GLU A 64 1.94 -13.61 -4.72
N LEU A 65 0.86 -12.96 -4.31
CA LEU A 65 0.12 -11.99 -5.12
C LEU A 65 0.55 -10.55 -4.81
N SER A 66 0.86 -9.80 -5.87
CA SER A 66 1.15 -8.37 -5.76
C SER A 66 -0.10 -7.58 -5.38
N ALA A 67 0.11 -6.34 -4.95
CA ALA A 67 -0.97 -5.41 -4.63
C ALA A 67 -1.96 -5.18 -5.79
N ALA A 68 -1.48 -5.31 -7.04
CA ALA A 68 -2.31 -5.17 -8.24
C ALA A 68 -3.18 -6.41 -8.53
N ARG A 69 -2.84 -7.57 -7.95
CA ARG A 69 -3.49 -8.86 -8.22
C ARG A 69 -4.48 -9.28 -7.13
N GLN A 70 -4.53 -8.57 -6.01
CA GLN A 70 -5.47 -8.84 -4.93
C GLN A 70 -5.81 -7.56 -4.14
N PRO A 71 -7.03 -7.47 -3.57
CA PRO A 71 -7.34 -6.41 -2.62
C PRO A 71 -6.64 -6.66 -1.28
N VAL A 72 -5.94 -5.64 -0.78
CA VAL A 72 -5.28 -5.69 0.55
C VAL A 72 -6.01 -4.76 1.50
N PHE A 73 -6.69 -5.34 2.50
CA PHE A 73 -7.46 -4.59 3.49
C PHE A 73 -6.59 -4.28 4.71
N TRP A 74 -6.11 -3.03 4.79
CA TRP A 74 -5.47 -2.48 5.98
C TRP A 74 -6.50 -2.08 7.02
N ARG A 75 -6.18 -2.26 8.30
CA ARG A 75 -7.02 -1.78 9.39
C ARG A 75 -7.02 -0.25 9.47
N PRO A 76 -8.11 0.40 9.92
CA PRO A 76 -8.18 1.85 10.08
C PRO A 76 -7.06 2.42 10.96
N GLU A 77 -6.63 1.70 12.01
CA GLU A 77 -5.56 2.14 12.93
C GLU A 77 -4.18 2.11 12.28
N ALA A 78 -3.99 1.23 11.29
CA ALA A 78 -2.75 1.08 10.54
C ALA A 78 -2.68 2.03 9.34
N TYR A 79 -3.83 2.33 8.72
CA TYR A 79 -3.94 3.19 7.54
C TYR A 79 -4.88 4.37 7.80
N PRO A 80 -4.37 5.51 8.30
CA PRO A 80 -5.20 6.65 8.72
C PRO A 80 -5.87 7.44 7.59
N ARG A 81 -5.70 7.01 6.34
CA ARG A 81 -6.46 7.48 5.17
C ARG A 81 -7.73 6.68 4.92
N THR A 82 -8.06 5.75 5.82
CA THR A 82 -9.35 5.05 5.78
C THR A 82 -10.47 6.04 6.06
N ILE A 83 -11.43 6.12 5.14
CA ILE A 83 -12.57 7.02 5.22
C ILE A 83 -13.69 6.30 5.95
N VAL A 84 -14.12 6.85 7.08
CA VAL A 84 -15.25 6.32 7.83
C VAL A 84 -16.55 6.78 7.16
N LEU A 85 -17.40 5.84 6.76
CA LEU A 85 -18.71 6.10 6.18
C LEU A 85 -19.80 5.70 7.16
N VAL A 86 -20.78 6.57 7.36
CA VAL A 86 -21.99 6.28 8.12
C VAL A 86 -23.23 6.70 7.35
N GLU A 87 -24.31 5.96 7.52
CA GLU A 87 -25.62 6.33 6.97
C GLU A 87 -26.07 7.66 7.59
N ALA A 88 -26.52 8.59 6.75
CA ALA A 88 -26.98 9.89 7.21
C ALA A 88 -28.46 9.78 7.61
N PRO A 89 -28.88 10.33 8.77
CA PRO A 89 -30.27 10.26 9.20
C PRO A 89 -31.21 11.06 8.28
N ASP A 90 -30.75 12.21 7.76
CA ASP A 90 -31.49 13.07 6.86
C ASP A 90 -30.71 13.32 5.55
N ALA A 91 -31.34 13.05 4.41
CA ALA A 91 -30.81 13.40 3.10
C ALA A 91 -31.23 14.82 2.70
N SER A 92 -30.28 15.69 2.39
CA SER A 92 -30.57 16.79 1.47
C SER A 92 -30.69 16.24 0.05
N ALA A 93 -31.43 16.91 -0.84
CA ALA A 93 -31.52 16.50 -2.25
C ALA A 93 -30.16 16.45 -2.98
N GLN A 94 -29.11 17.06 -2.41
CA GLN A 94 -27.77 17.11 -2.95
C GLN A 94 -26.80 16.13 -2.28
N THR A 95 -27.25 15.34 -1.31
CA THR A 95 -26.39 14.37 -0.60
C THR A 95 -26.10 13.17 -1.51
N LEU A 96 -24.82 12.77 -1.61
CA LEU A 96 -24.43 11.57 -2.33
C LEU A 96 -25.03 10.32 -1.68
N VAL A 97 -25.46 9.37 -2.50
CA VAL A 97 -26.02 8.11 -2.05
C VAL A 97 -24.99 6.99 -2.07
N TYR A 98 -25.10 6.06 -1.14
CA TYR A 98 -24.22 4.91 -1.04
C TYR A 98 -24.59 3.87 -2.10
N ASN A 99 -23.84 3.84 -3.20
CA ASN A 99 -24.00 2.84 -4.25
C ASN A 99 -22.63 2.44 -4.83
N PRO A 100 -21.84 1.63 -4.11
CA PRO A 100 -20.48 1.30 -4.50
C PRO A 100 -20.33 0.70 -5.89
N GLN A 101 -21.34 -0.05 -6.35
CA GLN A 101 -21.32 -0.69 -7.66
C GLN A 101 -21.54 0.31 -8.81
N ALA A 102 -22.06 1.51 -8.54
CA ALA A 102 -22.19 2.58 -9.52
C ALA A 102 -20.99 3.55 -9.51
N TRP A 103 -20.09 3.44 -8.53
CA TRP A 103 -18.89 4.26 -8.48
C TRP A 103 -17.89 3.83 -9.54
N ARG A 104 -17.17 4.79 -10.11
CA ARG A 104 -16.13 4.52 -11.11
C ARG A 104 -14.94 3.81 -10.46
N GLY A 105 -14.63 2.61 -10.92
CA GLY A 105 -13.53 1.79 -10.41
C GLY A 105 -13.99 0.38 -10.03
N ALA A 106 -13.05 -0.46 -9.61
CA ALA A 106 -13.37 -1.76 -9.04
C ALA A 106 -13.59 -1.62 -7.54
N TYR A 107 -14.75 -2.05 -7.05
CA TYR A 107 -15.06 -2.05 -5.62
C TYR A 107 -14.95 -3.45 -5.04
N HIS A 108 -14.15 -3.61 -3.99
CA HIS A 108 -14.03 -4.83 -3.21
C HIS A 108 -14.57 -4.60 -1.81
N GLU A 109 -15.31 -5.57 -1.27
CA GLU A 109 -15.88 -5.53 0.07
C GLU A 109 -15.32 -6.68 0.91
N ARG A 110 -15.05 -6.39 2.19
CA ARG A 110 -14.75 -7.38 3.22
C ARG A 110 -15.58 -7.08 4.46
N ARG A 111 -16.30 -8.07 4.96
CA ARG A 111 -17.01 -8.00 6.24
C ARG A 111 -16.09 -8.50 7.35
N ALA A 112 -16.10 -7.78 8.46
CA ALA A 112 -15.36 -8.10 9.67
C ALA A 112 -16.22 -7.81 10.91
N ALA A 113 -15.73 -8.19 12.09
CA ALA A 113 -16.45 -7.99 13.35
C ALA A 113 -16.71 -6.50 13.67
N ASP A 114 -15.87 -5.60 13.15
CA ASP A 114 -15.95 -4.15 13.32
C ASP A 114 -16.71 -3.44 12.18
N GLY A 115 -17.38 -4.19 11.30
CA GLY A 115 -18.24 -3.66 10.25
C GLY A 115 -17.82 -4.05 8.83
N VAL A 116 -18.09 -3.15 7.88
CA VAL A 116 -17.87 -3.38 6.44
C VAL A 116 -16.70 -2.53 5.96
N HIS A 117 -15.69 -3.18 5.42
CA HIS A 117 -14.52 -2.53 4.82
C HIS A 117 -14.61 -2.59 3.31
N GLY A 118 -14.48 -1.43 2.67
CA GLY A 118 -14.51 -1.27 1.23
C GLY A 118 -13.15 -0.83 0.69
N LEU A 119 -12.77 -1.34 -0.48
CA LEU A 119 -11.62 -0.88 -1.24
C LEU A 119 -12.08 -0.51 -2.65
N LEU A 120 -12.12 0.79 -2.94
CA LEU A 120 -12.40 1.29 -4.29
C LEU A 120 -11.07 1.55 -5.02
N VAL A 121 -10.78 0.72 -6.01
CA VAL A 121 -9.59 0.80 -6.85
C VAL A 121 -9.93 1.54 -8.14
N THR A 122 -9.21 2.62 -8.40
CA THR A 122 -9.34 3.43 -9.61
C THR A 122 -8.00 3.46 -10.35
N PRO A 123 -7.95 3.87 -11.63
CA PRO A 123 -6.68 4.00 -12.35
C PRO A 123 -5.68 4.97 -11.69
N LEU A 124 -6.13 5.89 -10.82
CA LEU A 124 -5.28 6.92 -10.22
C LEU A 124 -4.94 6.64 -8.75
N ARG A 125 -5.88 6.07 -8.00
CA ARG A 125 -5.83 5.97 -6.54
C ARG A 125 -6.66 4.78 -6.03
N GLN A 126 -6.36 4.38 -4.80
CA GLN A 126 -7.20 3.49 -4.00
C GLN A 126 -7.84 4.28 -2.85
N TYR A 127 -9.12 4.04 -2.61
CA TYR A 127 -9.85 4.57 -1.46
C TYR A 127 -10.22 3.43 -0.51
N HIS A 128 -9.70 3.50 0.71
CA HIS A 128 -10.06 2.61 1.79
C HIS A 128 -11.25 3.21 2.52
N LEU A 129 -12.33 2.45 2.62
CA LEU A 129 -13.59 2.84 3.21
C LEU A 129 -13.88 1.89 4.36
N TRP A 130 -14.40 2.40 5.46
CA TRP A 130 -14.85 1.58 6.57
C TRP A 130 -16.19 2.09 7.07
N SER A 131 -17.13 1.19 7.25
CA SER A 131 -18.44 1.48 7.79
C SER A 131 -18.69 0.61 9.02
N PRO A 132 -18.69 1.17 10.23
CA PRO A 132 -18.91 0.41 11.46
C PRO A 132 -20.27 -0.29 11.49
N VAL A 133 -21.26 0.34 10.85
CA VAL A 133 -22.61 -0.20 10.67
C VAL A 133 -22.90 -0.23 9.16
N PRO A 134 -23.34 -1.36 8.59
CA PRO A 134 -23.63 -1.44 7.16
C PRO A 134 -24.59 -0.33 6.70
N ILE A 135 -24.24 0.35 5.60
CA ILE A 135 -25.08 1.40 4.99
C ILE A 135 -25.99 0.78 3.94
N SER A 136 -27.27 1.15 4.00
CA SER A 136 -28.25 0.70 3.02
C SER A 136 -27.92 1.24 1.63
N ARG A 137 -28.04 0.41 0.59
CA ARG A 137 -27.84 0.86 -0.79
C ARG A 137 -28.87 1.94 -1.13
N GLY A 138 -28.40 3.05 -1.68
CA GLY A 138 -29.24 4.21 -2.04
C GLY A 138 -29.49 5.16 -0.87
N ALA A 139 -29.10 4.81 0.36
CA ALA A 139 -29.18 5.72 1.48
C ALA A 139 -28.16 6.85 1.35
N PRO A 140 -28.49 8.07 1.83
CA PRO A 140 -27.49 9.11 1.97
C PRO A 140 -26.40 8.67 2.94
N PHE A 141 -25.16 9.13 2.73
CA PHE A 141 -24.08 8.87 3.67
C PHE A 141 -23.27 10.12 3.95
N VAL A 142 -22.64 10.16 5.13
CA VAL A 142 -21.63 11.15 5.48
C VAL A 142 -20.30 10.48 5.76
N CYS A 143 -19.22 11.24 5.59
CA CYS A 143 -17.88 10.79 5.94
C CYS A 143 -17.48 11.40 7.29
N LEU A 144 -16.92 10.59 8.19
CA LEU A 144 -16.43 11.05 9.49
C LEU A 144 -14.90 11.08 9.50
N VAL A 145 -14.33 12.07 10.21
CA VAL A 145 -12.91 12.13 10.53
C VAL A 145 -12.76 12.09 12.04
N PRO A 146 -12.15 11.03 12.60
CA PRO A 146 -11.75 11.05 14.00
C PRO A 146 -10.78 12.21 14.25
N MET A 147 -11.12 13.09 15.21
CA MET A 147 -10.30 14.24 15.58
C MET A 147 -9.12 13.79 16.45
N GLY A 148 -8.09 13.24 15.81
CA GLY A 148 -6.85 12.80 16.44
C GLY A 148 -5.61 13.20 15.64
N ALA A 149 -4.46 12.61 15.99
CA ALA A 149 -3.17 12.91 15.37
C ALA A 149 -3.14 12.76 13.83
N ASP A 150 -4.02 11.92 13.30
CA ASP A 150 -4.11 11.63 11.86
C ASP A 150 -5.28 12.34 11.15
N ALA A 151 -5.98 13.28 11.80
CA ALA A 151 -7.16 13.94 11.22
C ALA A 151 -6.88 14.56 9.84
N ALA A 152 -5.69 15.16 9.65
CA ALA A 152 -5.28 15.71 8.36
C ALA A 152 -5.24 14.66 7.22
N ASN A 153 -4.81 13.43 7.51
CA ASN A 153 -4.82 12.33 6.53
C ASN A 153 -6.26 11.96 6.14
N GLY A 154 -7.16 11.89 7.12
CA GLY A 154 -8.58 11.60 6.90
C GLY A 154 -9.28 12.69 6.06
N VAL A 155 -9.08 13.96 6.40
CA VAL A 155 -9.64 15.10 5.64
C VAL A 155 -9.15 15.09 4.19
N ALA A 156 -7.85 14.88 3.96
CA ALA A 156 -7.29 14.81 2.62
C ALA A 156 -7.86 13.64 1.80
N ALA A 157 -8.05 12.47 2.44
CA ALA A 157 -8.65 11.30 1.81
C ALA A 157 -10.12 11.55 1.43
N ILE A 158 -10.92 12.14 2.34
CA ILE A 158 -12.31 12.50 2.08
C ILE A 158 -12.43 13.49 0.93
N LEU A 159 -11.61 14.54 0.90
CA LEU A 159 -11.65 15.52 -0.19
C LEU A 159 -11.36 14.87 -1.55
N GLN A 160 -10.35 13.99 -1.60
CA GLN A 160 -10.02 13.25 -2.83
C GLN A 160 -11.13 12.27 -3.23
N PHE A 161 -11.80 11.64 -2.26
CA PHE A 161 -12.92 10.73 -2.51
C PHE A 161 -14.15 11.49 -3.02
N TRP A 162 -14.50 12.61 -2.38
CA TRP A 162 -15.58 13.49 -2.82
C TRP A 162 -15.35 14.00 -4.25
N ARG A 163 -14.12 14.43 -4.58
CA ARG A 163 -13.75 14.83 -5.96
C ARG A 163 -13.96 13.70 -6.96
N HIS A 164 -13.58 12.47 -6.60
CA HIS A 164 -13.76 11.29 -7.43
C HIS A 164 -15.25 10.99 -7.67
N LEU A 165 -16.06 10.97 -6.61
CA LEU A 165 -17.50 10.70 -6.72
C LEU A 165 -18.25 11.77 -7.52
N ASN A 166 -17.83 13.03 -7.45
CA ASN A 166 -18.45 14.13 -8.20
C ASN A 166 -17.92 14.29 -9.64
N ASN A 167 -17.12 13.34 -10.13
CA ASN A 167 -16.51 13.42 -11.47
C ASN A 167 -15.73 14.72 -11.71
N ALA A 168 -15.16 15.30 -10.66
CA ALA A 168 -14.28 16.45 -10.82
C ALA A 168 -13.13 16.07 -11.74
N ARG A 169 -12.61 17.05 -12.51
CA ARG A 169 -11.45 16.79 -13.40
C ARG A 169 -10.37 16.07 -12.61
N PRO A 170 -9.80 14.97 -13.15
CA PRO A 170 -8.77 14.23 -12.44
C PRO A 170 -7.65 15.19 -12.05
N GLU A 171 -7.24 15.14 -10.79
CA GLU A 171 -6.05 15.87 -10.34
C GLU A 171 -4.90 15.56 -11.29
N ARG A 172 -4.04 16.55 -11.54
CA ARG A 172 -2.81 16.37 -12.34
C ARG A 172 -2.10 15.10 -11.87
N ALA A 173 -1.54 14.35 -12.82
CA ALA A 173 -0.75 13.15 -12.56
C ALA A 173 0.12 13.35 -11.31
N ARG A 174 0.10 12.36 -10.40
CA ARG A 174 0.85 12.44 -9.14
C ARG A 174 2.26 12.92 -9.45
N ARG A 175 2.68 14.04 -8.87
CA ARG A 175 4.08 14.45 -8.99
C ARG A 175 4.93 13.30 -8.45
N SER A 176 5.96 12.95 -9.21
CA SER A 176 6.93 11.96 -8.80
C SER A 176 7.52 12.35 -7.43
N ASP A 177 7.17 11.59 -6.38
CA ASP A 177 7.71 11.79 -5.04
C ASP A 177 9.09 11.11 -4.92
N PRO A 178 10.18 11.86 -4.68
CA PRO A 178 11.51 11.27 -4.48
C PRO A 178 11.56 10.22 -3.36
N LYS A 179 10.72 10.32 -2.32
CA LYS A 179 10.63 9.30 -1.26
C LYS A 179 10.08 7.98 -1.83
N ARG A 180 9.05 8.03 -2.68
CA ARG A 180 8.51 6.84 -3.36
C ARG A 180 9.52 6.21 -4.28
N GLN A 181 10.20 6.98 -5.11
CA GLN A 181 11.24 6.45 -6.00
C GLN A 181 12.34 5.72 -5.20
N ARG A 182 12.78 6.30 -4.08
CA ARG A 182 13.76 5.65 -3.19
C ARG A 182 13.22 4.35 -2.60
N ALA A 183 11.95 4.31 -2.21
CA ALA A 183 11.33 3.09 -1.71
C ALA A 183 11.24 2.02 -2.81
N CYS A 184 10.83 2.36 -4.04
CA CYS A 184 10.78 1.42 -5.17
C CYS A 184 12.17 0.81 -5.47
N ARG A 185 13.22 1.65 -5.51
CA ARG A 185 14.60 1.16 -5.67
C ARG A 185 15.04 0.27 -4.51
N SER A 186 14.65 0.60 -3.28
CA SER A 186 14.94 -0.23 -2.09
C SER A 186 14.24 -1.58 -2.15
N LEU A 187 13.04 -1.66 -2.71
CA LEU A 187 12.32 -2.91 -2.94
C LEU A 187 13.05 -3.78 -3.98
N GLN A 188 13.46 -3.20 -5.12
CA GLN A 188 14.22 -3.93 -6.13
C GLN A 188 15.59 -4.41 -5.61
N ALA A 189 16.27 -3.59 -4.81
CA ALA A 189 17.54 -3.98 -4.18
C ALA A 189 17.36 -5.09 -3.14
N LEU A 190 16.25 -5.08 -2.39
CA LEU A 190 15.88 -6.16 -1.48
C LEU A 190 15.68 -7.48 -2.25
N ASP A 191 14.96 -7.44 -3.37
CA ASP A 191 14.73 -8.63 -4.20
C ASP A 191 16.04 -9.19 -4.76
N GLY A 192 16.93 -8.33 -5.26
CA GLY A 192 18.25 -8.75 -5.71
C GLY A 192 19.12 -9.32 -4.59
N HIS A 193 19.07 -8.72 -3.41
CA HIS A 193 19.77 -9.26 -2.24
C HIS A 193 19.22 -10.62 -1.81
N ALA A 194 17.90 -10.80 -1.80
CA ALA A 194 17.25 -12.06 -1.48
C ALA A 194 17.58 -13.16 -2.51
N ALA A 195 17.85 -12.78 -3.77
CA ALA A 195 18.33 -13.67 -4.82
C ALA A 195 19.83 -14.04 -4.69
N GLY A 196 20.54 -13.57 -3.65
CA GLY A 196 21.95 -13.89 -3.40
C GLY A 196 22.95 -13.01 -4.16
N GLU A 197 22.50 -11.90 -4.73
CA GLU A 197 23.36 -11.04 -5.53
C GLU A 197 24.38 -10.26 -4.70
N SER A 198 25.54 -10.04 -5.32
CA SER A 198 26.54 -9.17 -4.73
C SER A 198 26.11 -7.70 -4.78
N TYR A 199 26.51 -6.92 -3.77
CA TYR A 199 26.32 -5.47 -3.78
C TYR A 199 26.92 -4.80 -5.03
N ARG A 200 27.99 -5.36 -5.61
CA ARG A 200 28.60 -4.82 -6.82
C ARG A 200 27.69 -5.03 -8.03
N ALA A 201 27.08 -6.20 -8.18
CA ALA A 201 26.13 -6.50 -9.24
C ALA A 201 24.90 -5.59 -9.14
N LEU A 202 24.35 -5.41 -7.93
CA LEU A 202 23.26 -4.46 -7.67
C LEU A 202 23.66 -3.03 -8.05
N ALA A 203 24.87 -2.58 -7.67
CA ALA A 203 25.35 -1.25 -8.04
C ALA A 203 25.48 -1.06 -9.55
N VAL A 204 25.99 -2.08 -10.27
CA VAL A 204 26.08 -2.05 -11.74
C VAL A 204 24.70 -1.92 -12.38
N HIS A 205 23.69 -2.60 -11.84
CA HIS A 205 22.31 -2.49 -12.32
C HIS A 205 21.72 -1.09 -12.10
N PHE A 206 21.90 -0.50 -10.91
CA PHE A 206 21.30 0.80 -10.59
C PHE A 206 22.05 2.01 -11.14
N PHE A 207 23.38 1.91 -11.30
CA PHE A 207 24.24 3.05 -11.63
C PHE A 207 25.03 2.88 -12.93
N GLY A 208 25.04 1.68 -13.52
CA GLY A 208 25.78 1.35 -14.73
C GLY A 208 27.22 0.90 -14.47
N ALA A 209 27.70 -0.06 -15.26
CA ALA A 209 29.03 -0.64 -15.12
C ALA A 209 30.15 0.39 -15.25
N ALA A 210 30.03 1.32 -16.21
CA ALA A 210 31.00 2.38 -16.44
C ALA A 210 31.19 3.25 -15.19
N ARG A 211 30.08 3.61 -14.53
CA ARG A 211 30.11 4.45 -13.32
C ARG A 211 30.66 3.70 -12.11
N VAL A 212 30.38 2.41 -11.97
CA VAL A 212 30.94 1.58 -10.89
C VAL A 212 32.44 1.35 -11.06
N ALA A 213 32.94 1.35 -12.31
CA ALA A 213 34.36 1.14 -12.61
C ALA A 213 35.24 2.39 -12.41
N THR A 214 34.67 3.59 -12.21
CA THR A 214 35.46 4.84 -12.09
C THR A 214 36.27 4.92 -10.80
N GLU A 215 35.89 4.16 -9.76
CA GLU A 215 36.50 4.19 -8.44
C GLU A 215 36.79 2.77 -7.95
N SER A 216 37.76 2.64 -7.03
CA SER A 216 37.96 1.37 -6.32
C SER A 216 36.70 0.99 -5.53
N TRP A 217 36.18 -0.22 -5.78
CA TRP A 217 34.94 -0.70 -5.15
C TRP A 217 34.98 -0.68 -3.62
N ARG A 218 36.15 -0.91 -3.01
CA ARG A 218 36.31 -0.97 -1.55
C ARG A 218 35.99 0.35 -0.86
N THR A 219 36.25 1.48 -1.54
CA THR A 219 36.07 2.84 -1.04
C THR A 219 35.01 3.62 -1.80
N SER A 220 34.24 2.95 -2.67
CA SER A 220 33.29 3.62 -3.56
C SER A 220 32.02 4.06 -2.81
N SER A 221 31.62 5.32 -3.03
CA SER A 221 30.36 5.85 -2.53
C SER A 221 29.12 5.08 -3.04
N LEU A 222 29.22 4.45 -4.22
CA LEU A 222 28.16 3.62 -4.80
C LEU A 222 27.97 2.30 -4.06
N ARG A 223 29.04 1.75 -3.48
CA ARG A 223 28.96 0.60 -2.58
C ARG A 223 28.10 0.94 -1.37
N ASP A 224 28.41 2.06 -0.71
CA ASP A 224 27.66 2.48 0.47
C ASP A 224 26.22 2.87 0.14
N ALA A 225 25.98 3.49 -1.02
CA ALA A 225 24.63 3.78 -1.50
C ALA A 225 23.82 2.50 -1.71
N THR A 226 24.41 1.47 -2.30
CA THR A 226 23.76 0.17 -2.53
C THR A 226 23.48 -0.55 -1.22
N ILE A 227 24.44 -0.58 -0.27
CA ILE A 227 24.25 -1.14 1.07
C ILE A 227 23.08 -0.44 1.79
N ARG A 228 23.02 0.90 1.74
CA ARG A 228 21.91 1.65 2.33
C ARG A 228 20.56 1.31 1.68
N MET A 229 20.53 1.12 0.37
CA MET A 229 19.33 0.74 -0.37
C MET A 229 18.79 -0.63 0.08
N VAL A 230 19.67 -1.63 0.18
CA VAL A 230 19.33 -2.97 0.69
C VAL A 230 18.87 -2.91 2.16
N ARG A 231 19.63 -2.23 3.02
CA ARG A 231 19.26 -2.05 4.44
C ARG A 231 17.90 -1.37 4.59
N LYS A 232 17.62 -0.36 3.76
CA LYS A 232 16.32 0.32 3.76
C LYS A 232 15.19 -0.63 3.33
N GLY A 233 15.42 -1.45 2.30
CA GLY A 233 14.46 -2.46 1.86
C GLY A 233 14.17 -3.50 2.95
N LEU A 234 15.22 -4.02 3.60
CA LEU A 234 15.09 -4.94 4.73
C LEU A 234 14.30 -4.32 5.90
N GLY A 235 14.61 -3.07 6.28
CA GLY A 235 13.87 -2.37 7.33
C GLY A 235 12.38 -2.21 6.97
N LEU A 236 12.09 -1.81 5.73
CA LEU A 236 10.71 -1.68 5.24
C LEU A 236 9.96 -3.02 5.29
N ALA A 237 10.56 -4.12 4.83
CA ALA A 237 9.97 -5.46 4.92
C ALA A 237 9.78 -5.90 6.39
N ASN A 238 10.69 -5.54 7.28
CA ASN A 238 10.67 -5.91 8.70
C ASN A 238 9.88 -4.95 9.60
N GLY A 239 8.88 -4.26 9.04
CA GLY A 239 7.90 -3.48 9.80
C GLY A 239 7.92 -1.97 9.57
N ASP A 240 8.98 -1.41 8.98
CA ASP A 240 9.00 0.03 8.67
C ASP A 240 8.03 0.39 7.53
N TYR A 241 7.46 -0.58 6.80
CA TYR A 241 6.38 -0.33 5.83
C TYR A 241 5.21 0.45 6.45
N ARG A 242 4.98 0.31 7.77
CA ARG A 242 3.95 1.06 8.50
C ARG A 242 4.15 2.58 8.42
N ARG A 243 5.39 3.05 8.23
CA ARG A 243 5.67 4.48 8.00
C ARG A 243 5.14 4.94 6.64
N LEU A 244 5.09 4.07 5.62
CA LEU A 244 4.48 4.38 4.33
C LEU A 244 2.96 4.57 4.50
N LEU A 245 2.32 3.72 5.30
CA LEU A 245 0.88 3.79 5.57
C LEU A 245 0.48 5.13 6.23
N ARG A 246 1.31 5.64 7.15
CA ARG A 246 1.05 6.88 7.91
C ARG A 246 1.66 8.16 7.32
N GLN A 247 2.42 8.05 6.23
CA GLN A 247 3.06 9.23 5.63
C GLN A 247 2.01 10.19 5.09
N ILE A 248 2.05 11.47 5.51
CA ILE A 248 1.20 12.52 4.95
C ILE A 248 1.58 12.76 3.48
N VAL A 249 0.57 12.75 2.60
CA VAL A 249 0.72 13.14 1.19
C VAL A 249 0.09 14.51 1.08
N GLU A 250 0.92 15.54 1.01
CA GLU A 250 0.52 16.92 0.69
C GLU A 250 0.02 17.03 -0.75
#